data_AF-A0A8C5U2F6-F1
#
_entry.id   AF-A0A8C5U2F6-F1
#
_cell.length_a   1.000
_cell.length_b   1.000
_cell.length_c   1.000
_cell.angle_alpha   90.00
_cell.angle_beta   90.00
_cell.angle_gamma   90.00
#
_symmetry.space_group_name_H-M   'P 1'
#
loop_
_entity.id
_entity.type
_entity.pdbx_description
1 polymer ?
#
loop_
_entity_poly.entity_id
_entity_poly.type
_entity_poly.pdbx_seq_one_letter_code
_entity_poly.pdbx_strand_id
1 'polypeptide(L)'
;MGTVTLALSLLAVALLSPATTTLRVGAFNIQSFGDTKMSNKEVVLLRYDVVLVQEVRDSDLSAVTELMEQLNRYRRVAGGPQHGPNSA
;
A
#
# COMPACT_ATOMS: atom_id res chain seq x y z
N MET A 1 -19.52 26.57 -35.87
CA MET A 1 -18.32 25.74 -36.11
C MET A 1 -17.38 25.75 -34.89
N GLY A 2 -16.87 26.91 -34.44
CA GLY A 2 -15.91 26.97 -33.32
C GLY A 2 -16.40 26.47 -31.96
N THR A 3 -17.67 26.70 -31.60
CA THR A 3 -18.25 26.23 -30.33
C THR A 3 -18.37 24.71 -30.25
N VAL A 4 -18.69 24.05 -31.36
CA VAL A 4 -18.78 22.58 -31.43
C VAL A 4 -17.38 21.96 -31.32
N THR A 5 -16.37 22.56 -31.96
CA THR A 5 -14.97 22.12 -31.85
C THR A 5 -14.43 22.31 -30.43
N LEU A 6 -14.77 23.42 -29.76
CA LEU A 6 -14.45 23.67 -28.35
C LEU A 6 -15.14 22.65 -27.42
N ALA A 7 -16.42 22.37 -27.65
CA ALA A 7 -17.15 21.37 -26.86
C ALA A 7 -16.57 19.97 -27.03
N LEU A 8 -16.21 19.58 -28.26
CA LEU A 8 -15.61 18.28 -28.56
C LEU A 8 -14.20 18.14 -27.95
N SER A 9 -13.40 19.20 -27.97
CA SER A 9 -12.06 19.19 -27.37
C SER A 9 -12.11 19.15 -25.84
N LEU A 10 -13.02 19.89 -25.20
CA LEU A 10 -13.25 19.82 -23.76
C LEU A 10 -13.75 18.42 -23.35
N LEU A 11 -14.66 17.83 -24.11
CA LEU A 11 -15.17 16.48 -23.87
C LEU A 11 -14.05 15.43 -24.01
N ALA A 12 -13.19 15.55 -25.01
CA ALA A 12 -12.04 14.66 -25.19
C ALA A 12 -11.06 14.73 -24.01
N VAL A 13 -10.76 15.94 -23.51
CA VAL A 13 -9.89 16.13 -22.33
C VAL A 13 -10.52 15.55 -21.06
N ALA A 14 -11.83 15.74 -20.85
CA ALA A 14 -12.53 15.20 -19.70
C ALA A 14 -12.57 13.67 -19.70
N LEU A 15 -12.72 13.04 -20.88
CA LEU A 15 -12.69 11.58 -21.03
C LEU A 15 -11.28 10.99 -20.89
N LEU A 16 -10.24 11.79 -21.17
CA LEU A 16 -8.85 11.38 -21.04
C LEU A 16 -8.26 11.66 -19.64
N SER A 17 -9.08 12.13 -18.69
CA SER A 17 -8.60 12.37 -17.33
C SER A 17 -8.09 11.05 -16.75
N PRO A 18 -6.81 10.95 -16.36
CA PRO A 18 -6.29 9.74 -15.74
C PRO A 18 -7.09 9.48 -14.46
N ALA A 19 -7.56 8.24 -14.30
CA ALA A 19 -8.12 7.78 -13.03
C ALA A 19 -7.05 8.02 -11.96
N THR A 20 -7.19 9.10 -11.20
CA THR A 20 -6.19 9.47 -10.20
C THR A 20 -6.29 8.43 -9.09
N THR A 21 -5.28 7.57 -8.99
CA THR A 21 -5.13 6.66 -7.86
C THR A 21 -4.80 7.51 -6.64
N THR A 22 -5.73 7.60 -5.70
CA THR A 22 -5.49 8.30 -4.44
C THR A 22 -4.46 7.54 -3.61
N LEU A 23 -3.37 8.21 -3.23
CA LEU A 23 -2.40 7.66 -2.29
C LEU A 23 -3.06 7.48 -0.92
N ARG A 24 -3.11 6.25 -0.42
CA ARG A 24 -3.70 5.91 0.87
C ARG A 24 -2.63 5.93 1.95
N VAL A 25 -2.73 6.89 2.86
CA VAL A 25 -1.82 7.03 4.01
C VAL A 25 -2.57 6.74 5.30
N GLY A 26 -1.97 5.94 6.18
CA GLY A 26 -2.54 5.56 7.48
C GLY A 26 -1.58 5.84 8.64
N ALA A 27 -2.13 6.11 9.82
CA ALA A 27 -1.37 6.18 11.06
C ALA A 27 -2.12 5.43 12.16
N PHE A 28 -1.47 4.43 12.75
CA PHE A 28 -2.05 3.56 13.77
C PHE A 28 -1.18 3.61 15.01
N ASN A 29 -1.78 4.04 16.12
CA ASN A 29 -1.21 3.76 17.43
C ASN A 29 -1.69 2.37 17.85
N ILE A 30 -0.76 1.42 17.89
CA ILE A 30 -1.06 0.04 18.20
C ILE A 30 -0.52 -0.26 19.59
N GLN A 31 -1.41 -0.24 20.58
CA GLN A 31 -1.03 -0.37 21.99
C GLN A 31 -0.16 -1.62 22.23
N SER A 32 1.02 -1.39 22.79
CA SER A 32 2.08 -2.37 22.98
C SER A 32 2.30 -3.27 21.75
N PHE A 33 2.63 -2.69 20.59
CA PHE A 33 2.97 -3.48 19.40
C PHE A 33 4.27 -4.26 19.62
N GLY A 34 4.17 -5.58 19.62
CA GLY A 34 5.26 -6.54 19.83
C GLY A 34 4.71 -7.97 19.71
N ASP A 35 5.51 -8.96 20.09
CA ASP A 35 5.31 -10.39 19.81
C ASP A 35 3.92 -10.91 20.18
N THR A 36 3.40 -10.51 21.35
CA THR A 36 2.13 -11.02 21.89
C THR A 36 0.89 -10.50 21.15
N LYS A 37 1.04 -9.48 20.30
CA LYS A 37 -0.07 -8.70 19.73
C LYS A 37 -0.10 -8.73 18.21
N MET A 38 0.70 -9.60 17.59
CA MET A 38 0.96 -9.53 16.16
C MET A 38 -0.15 -10.12 15.29
N SER A 39 -0.90 -11.10 15.80
CA SER A 39 -1.92 -11.77 15.01
C SER A 39 -3.02 -10.80 14.58
N ASN A 40 -3.40 -10.87 13.30
CA ASN A 40 -4.52 -10.14 12.66
C ASN A 40 -4.31 -8.66 12.27
N LYS A 41 -3.12 -8.06 12.44
CA LYS A 41 -2.86 -6.65 12.04
C LYS A 41 -2.50 -6.46 10.57
N GLU A 42 -2.01 -7.52 9.93
CA GLU A 42 -1.58 -7.54 8.53
C GLU A 42 -2.68 -7.06 7.56
N VAL A 43 -3.93 -7.48 7.81
CA VAL A 43 -5.07 -7.20 6.92
C VAL A 43 -5.42 -5.71 6.87
N VAL A 44 -5.17 -4.97 7.95
CA VAL A 44 -5.47 -3.53 8.01
C VAL A 44 -4.41 -2.72 7.27
N LEU A 45 -3.13 -3.11 7.40
CA LEU A 45 -2.00 -2.38 6.82
C LEU A 45 -1.93 -2.52 5.30
N LEU A 46 -2.32 -3.69 4.75
CA LEU A 46 -2.37 -3.94 3.31
C LEU A 46 -3.30 -3.00 2.51
N ARG A 47 -4.14 -2.21 3.19
CA ARG A 47 -5.06 -1.23 2.56
C ARG A 47 -4.40 0.11 2.24
N TYR A 48 -3.21 0.37 2.77
CA TYR A 48 -2.51 1.63 2.68
C TYR A 48 -1.23 1.48 1.84
N ASP A 49 -0.88 2.53 1.11
CA ASP A 49 0.39 2.62 0.38
C ASP A 49 1.53 3.01 1.31
N VAL A 50 1.24 3.85 2.31
CA VAL A 50 2.17 4.28 3.36
C VAL A 50 1.48 4.22 4.71
N VAL A 51 2.13 3.62 5.70
CA VAL A 51 1.57 3.50 7.05
C VAL A 51 2.58 3.81 8.13
N LEU A 52 2.17 4.61 9.12
CA LEU A 52 2.91 4.83 10.36
C LEU A 52 2.33 3.92 11.46
N VAL A 53 3.17 3.11 12.08
CA VAL A 53 2.82 2.32 13.27
C VAL A 53 3.54 2.90 14.49
N GLN A 54 2.77 3.25 15.52
CA GLN A 54 3.28 3.84 16.76
C GLN A 54 3.12 2.87 17.93
N GLU A 55 3.84 3.16 19.02
CA GLU A 55 3.91 2.34 20.24
C GLU A 55 4.51 0.94 20.00
N VAL A 56 5.54 0.90 19.15
CA VAL A 56 6.38 -0.28 18.94
C VAL A 56 7.18 -0.55 20.23
N ARG A 57 6.82 -1.64 20.91
CA ARG A 57 7.51 -2.22 22.07
C ARG A 57 8.15 -3.54 21.66
N ASP A 58 9.08 -3.44 20.72
CA ASP A 58 9.80 -4.55 20.11
C ASP A 58 11.28 -4.20 20.07
N SER A 59 12.00 -4.54 21.14
CA SER A 59 13.40 -4.15 21.34
C SER A 59 14.37 -4.96 20.50
N ASP A 60 14.00 -6.19 20.11
CA ASP A 60 14.83 -7.07 19.30
C ASP A 60 14.40 -7.09 17.81
N LEU A 61 13.40 -6.28 17.45
CA LEU A 61 12.86 -6.14 16.10
C LEU A 61 12.20 -7.41 15.56
N SER A 62 11.90 -8.39 16.41
CA SER A 62 11.36 -9.68 15.98
C SER A 62 9.93 -9.53 15.43
N ALA A 63 9.07 -8.76 16.11
CA ALA A 63 7.72 -8.43 15.63
C ALA A 63 7.73 -7.50 14.40
N VAL A 64 8.70 -6.59 14.26
CA VAL A 64 8.80 -5.79 13.04
C VAL A 64 9.24 -6.67 11.85
N THR A 65 10.18 -7.57 12.08
CA THR A 65 10.72 -8.47 11.05
C THR A 65 9.65 -9.44 10.54
N GLU A 66 8.95 -10.12 11.45
CA GLU A 66 7.88 -11.05 11.07
C GLU A 66 6.74 -10.31 10.32
N LEU A 67 6.45 -9.04 10.64
CA LEU A 67 5.41 -8.26 9.96
C LEU A 67 5.83 -7.99 8.51
N MET A 68 7.08 -7.60 8.31
CA MET A 68 7.62 -7.37 6.98
C MET A 68 7.67 -8.65 6.16
N GLU A 69 8.00 -9.79 6.77
CA GLU A 69 7.94 -11.09 6.10
C GLU A 69 6.51 -11.43 5.66
N GLN A 70 5.54 -11.27 6.55
CA GLN A 70 4.12 -11.50 6.27
C GLN A 70 3.59 -10.63 5.11
N LEU A 71 3.83 -9.32 5.16
CA LEU A 71 3.43 -8.38 4.11
C LEU A 71 4.08 -8.74 2.76
N ASN A 72 5.36 -9.11 2.77
CA ASN A 72 6.06 -9.53 1.56
C ASN A 72 5.57 -10.88 1.03
N ARG A 73 5.21 -11.84 1.91
CA ARG A 73 4.57 -13.11 1.50
C ARG A 73 3.23 -12.83 0.82
N TYR A 74 2.37 -12.00 1.41
CA TYR A 74 1.09 -11.63 0.81
C TYR A 74 1.27 -10.99 -0.57
N ARG A 75 2.22 -10.06 -0.70
CA ARG A 75 2.52 -9.42 -2.00
C ARG A 75 2.96 -10.40 -3.08
N ARG A 76 3.80 -11.39 -2.75
CA ARG A 76 4.25 -12.43 -3.70
C ARG A 76 3.13 -13.36 -4.16
N VAL A 77 2.10 -13.54 -3.33
CA VAL A 77 0.91 -14.32 -3.69
C VAL A 77 -0.04 -13.47 -4.53
N ALA A 78 -0.22 -12.19 -4.19
CA ALA A 78 -1.13 -11.28 -4.87
C ALA A 78 -0.61 -10.77 -6.24
N GLY A 79 0.70 -10.59 -6.38
CA GLY A 79 1.37 -10.33 -7.64
C GLY A 79 2.19 -11.55 -8.01
N GLY A 80 1.87 -12.21 -9.13
CA GLY A 80 2.57 -13.41 -9.62
C GLY A 80 4.11 -13.28 -9.62
N PRO A 81 4.84 -14.40 -9.77
CA PRO A 81 6.22 -14.56 -9.32
C PRO A 81 7.14 -13.41 -9.78
N GLN A 82 7.58 -12.60 -8.81
CA GLN A 82 8.60 -11.58 -9.00
C GLN A 82 9.98 -12.24 -8.86
N HIS A 83 10.79 -12.07 -9.89
CA HIS A 83 12.16 -12.55 -10.02
C HIS A 83 13.01 -12.06 -8.84
N GLY A 84 13.61 -13.00 -8.11
CA GLY A 84 14.44 -12.71 -6.94
C GLY A 84 15.79 -12.06 -7.31
N PRO A 85 16.51 -11.49 -6.33
CA PRO A 85 17.76 -10.76 -6.53
C PRO A 85 18.97 -11.67 -6.85
N ASN A 86 18.74 -12.86 -7.41
CA ASN A 86 19.77 -13.88 -7.60
C ASN A 86 19.70 -14.51 -9.00
N SER A 87 19.62 -13.65 -10.01
CA SER A 87 19.97 -14.02 -11.38
C SER A 87 21.32 -13.39 -11.68
N ALA A 88 22.26 -14.28 -11.99
CA ALA A 88 23.69 -14.05 -12.19
C ALA A 88 24.03 -12.90 -13.15
#